data_AF-A0A4P7NGZ2-F1
#
_entry.id   AF-A0A4P7NGZ2-F1
#
_cell.length_a   1.000
_cell.length_b   1.000
_cell.length_c   1.000
_cell.angle_alpha   90.00
_cell.angle_beta   90.00
_cell.angle_gamma   90.00
#
_symmetry.space_group_name_H-M   'P 1'
#
loop_
_entity.id
_entity.type
_entity.pdbx_description
1 polymer ?
#
loop_
_entity_poly.entity_id
_entity_poly.type
_entity_poly.pdbx_seq_one_letter_code
_entity_poly.pdbx_strand_id
1 'polypeptide(L)'
;MSTYHKQEKELEPTPTASSEAVGRELEASGDHFKQLGWKRLTVILIVEAIALGSLSIPSAFAALGMIAGTISCVGLGLVAIYTSYVVGQTKLKIPSISHYADVGTHLYGRWLYEVIGVMFMLQLTFLVGAHALTGAIAFGHLSDYGTCSVVFGVVSAIILLLLAIPPSFAELAILGYIDFASIVVAIGITIIATGISSHSQEGGMAAVAWSAWPRPGLTFAEAFNAMTNIIFAYSFAVCQFSFMDEMQRPQDYVKSIWALGIIEIIIYTLTGALIYAFVGDSVASPALLSAGPVASKVALGVALPVIFISGSINTTVVCRYIYKRLNNGLSDETITTTKKGKVTWGILITVITIIAFIIAESIPFFSGLLSICSALFISGFTFYFPALMWFRIVKEGPWHSKENLGKAIANGACFLLGAIIFVAGTYAAIADIAEKFHNGKLSSPFACNARW
;
A
#
# COMPACT_ATOMS: atom_id res chain seq x y z
N MET A 1 -36.70 35.99 58.97
CA MET A 1 -35.55 36.88 59.19
C MET A 1 -34.30 36.11 58.83
N SER A 2 -33.51 36.61 57.87
CA SER A 2 -32.17 36.14 57.41
C SER A 2 -32.07 34.80 56.67
N THR A 3 -32.07 34.78 55.32
CA THR A 3 -30.91 34.74 54.37
C THR A 3 -29.99 33.52 54.49
N TYR A 4 -29.74 32.80 53.38
CA TYR A 4 -28.42 32.64 52.75
C TYR A 4 -28.50 31.83 51.44
N HIS A 5 -27.91 32.41 50.39
CA HIS A 5 -27.70 31.89 49.05
C HIS A 5 -26.29 31.30 48.99
N LYS A 6 -26.07 30.08 48.45
CA LYS A 6 -24.73 29.66 47.95
C LYS A 6 -24.74 28.41 47.03
N GLN A 7 -24.48 28.71 45.75
CA GLN A 7 -23.59 28.02 44.79
C GLN A 7 -23.75 26.52 44.52
N GLU A 8 -24.31 26.20 43.35
CA GLU A 8 -23.98 25.00 42.57
C GLU A 8 -22.49 25.04 42.19
N LYS A 9 -21.78 23.95 42.47
CA LYS A 9 -20.42 23.70 42.00
C LYS A 9 -20.52 22.72 40.83
N GLU A 10 -20.14 23.18 39.64
CA GLU A 10 -19.81 22.32 38.51
C GLU A 10 -18.77 21.29 38.94
N LEU A 11 -19.08 20.01 38.73
CA LEU A 11 -18.15 18.91 38.89
C LEU A 11 -17.44 18.69 37.55
N GLU A 12 -16.29 19.32 37.36
CA GLU A 12 -15.38 18.96 36.27
C GLU A 12 -14.90 17.50 36.44
N PRO A 13 -14.94 16.66 35.39
CA PRO A 13 -14.45 15.30 35.50
C PRO A 13 -12.92 15.28 35.51
N THR A 14 -12.33 14.73 36.57
CA THR A 14 -10.89 14.48 36.71
C THR A 14 -10.44 13.40 35.72
N PRO A 15 -9.39 13.59 34.88
CA PRO A 15 -9.18 12.77 33.68
C PRO A 15 -8.44 11.43 33.86
N THR A 16 -8.31 10.85 35.06
CA THR A 16 -7.35 9.75 35.28
C THR A 16 -7.94 8.45 35.83
N ALA A 17 -9.15 8.43 36.41
CA ALA A 17 -9.73 7.20 36.97
C ALA A 17 -10.56 6.39 35.97
N SER A 18 -11.15 7.02 34.95
CA SER A 18 -12.04 6.35 33.99
C SER A 18 -11.28 5.52 32.94
N SER A 19 -10.07 5.93 32.57
CA SER A 19 -9.26 5.24 31.56
C SER A 19 -8.77 3.87 32.04
N GLU A 20 -8.42 3.74 33.32
CA GLU A 20 -7.95 2.47 33.89
C GLU A 20 -9.09 1.50 34.19
N ALA A 21 -10.26 2.01 34.58
CA ALA A 21 -11.45 1.21 34.81
C ALA A 21 -12.00 0.65 33.49
N VAL A 22 -12.05 1.47 32.43
CA VAL A 22 -12.39 1.04 31.08
C VAL A 22 -11.35 0.07 30.52
N GLY A 23 -10.06 0.28 30.80
CA GLY A 23 -8.99 -0.66 30.45
C GLY A 23 -9.22 -2.05 31.03
N ARG A 24 -9.59 -2.14 32.31
CA ARG A 24 -9.85 -3.42 33.00
C ARG A 24 -11.14 -4.12 32.56
N GLU A 25 -12.19 -3.39 32.20
CA GLU A 25 -13.42 -3.99 31.63
C GLU A 25 -13.21 -4.52 30.20
N LEU A 26 -12.34 -3.86 29.42
CA LEU A 26 -11.93 -4.32 28.08
C LEU A 26 -11.03 -5.57 28.15
N GLU A 27 -10.14 -5.64 29.15
CA GLU A 27 -9.31 -6.83 29.45
C GLU A 27 -10.17 -8.06 29.83
N ALA A 28 -11.28 -7.85 30.54
CA ALA A 28 -12.18 -8.94 30.96
C ALA A 28 -13.08 -9.47 29.82
N SER A 29 -13.26 -8.71 28.74
CA SER A 29 -14.20 -9.03 27.65
C SER A 29 -13.56 -9.64 26.40
N GLY A 30 -12.24 -9.87 26.39
CA GLY A 30 -11.50 -10.29 25.19
C GLY A 30 -11.41 -9.18 24.12
N ASP A 31 -11.65 -7.92 24.49
CA ASP A 31 -11.84 -6.79 23.58
C ASP A 31 -10.53 -6.00 23.35
N HIS A 32 -9.38 -6.66 23.53
CA HIS A 32 -8.04 -6.10 23.35
C HIS A 32 -7.80 -5.50 21.95
N PHE A 33 -8.67 -5.82 20.97
CA PHE A 33 -8.58 -5.41 19.57
C PHE A 33 -9.37 -4.13 19.23
N LYS A 34 -10.24 -3.60 20.09
CA LYS A 34 -11.02 -2.37 19.82
C LYS A 34 -10.47 -1.15 20.54
N GLN A 35 -9.20 -0.83 20.32
CA GLN A 35 -8.52 0.30 20.97
C GLN A 35 -8.04 1.40 20.01
N LEU A 36 -8.35 1.30 18.71
CA LEU A 36 -7.78 2.18 17.72
C LEU A 36 -8.62 3.46 17.51
N GLY A 37 -8.03 4.61 17.83
CA GLY A 37 -8.56 5.92 17.43
C GLY A 37 -8.12 6.31 16.01
N TRP A 38 -8.86 7.22 15.37
CA TRP A 38 -8.62 7.62 13.97
C TRP A 38 -7.19 8.13 13.69
N LYS A 39 -6.54 8.78 14.65
CA LYS A 39 -5.15 9.25 14.50
C LYS A 39 -4.16 8.09 14.38
N ARG A 40 -4.30 7.07 15.23
CA ARG A 40 -3.46 5.87 15.18
C ARG A 40 -3.75 5.07 13.91
N LEU A 41 -5.01 5.01 13.50
CA LEU A 41 -5.39 4.43 12.22
C LEU A 41 -4.73 5.16 11.04
N THR A 42 -4.72 6.50 11.03
CA THR A 42 -4.03 7.27 9.98
C THR A 42 -2.56 6.89 9.89
N VAL A 43 -1.87 6.71 11.02
CA VAL A 43 -0.47 6.26 11.03
C VAL A 43 -0.34 4.86 10.44
N ILE A 44 -1.19 3.91 10.84
CA ILE A 44 -1.17 2.53 10.31
C ILE A 44 -1.41 2.53 8.80
N LEU A 45 -2.39 3.31 8.32
CA LEU A 45 -2.68 3.45 6.90
C LEU A 45 -1.52 4.10 6.14
N ILE A 46 -0.87 5.12 6.72
CA ILE A 46 0.30 5.75 6.12
C ILE A 46 1.43 4.75 5.94
N VAL A 47 1.66 3.90 6.94
CA VAL A 47 2.69 2.84 6.91
C VAL A 47 2.36 1.81 5.84
N GLU A 48 1.11 1.39 5.75
CA GLU A 48 0.68 0.42 4.74
C GLU A 48 0.75 0.98 3.32
N ALA A 49 0.43 2.26 3.14
CA ALA A 49 0.30 2.87 1.82
C ALA A 49 1.61 3.49 1.30
N ILE A 50 2.32 4.23 2.14
CA ILE A 50 3.53 4.99 1.79
C ILE A 50 4.77 4.11 1.98
N ALA A 51 4.94 3.16 1.08
CA ALA A 51 6.14 2.32 1.01
C ALA A 51 6.68 2.28 -0.42
N LEU A 52 6.53 1.15 -1.10
CA LEU A 52 7.13 0.90 -2.41
C LEU A 52 6.57 1.79 -3.52
N GLY A 53 5.29 2.14 -3.48
CA GLY A 53 4.65 2.94 -4.53
C GLY A 53 5.33 4.29 -4.76
N SER A 54 5.79 4.94 -3.69
CA SER A 54 6.54 6.21 -3.78
C SER A 54 7.80 6.11 -4.64
N LEU A 55 8.42 4.92 -4.69
CA LEU A 55 9.70 4.69 -5.35
C LEU A 55 9.56 4.44 -6.86
N SER A 56 8.35 4.14 -7.36
CA SER A 56 8.08 3.98 -8.80
C SER A 56 7.46 5.21 -9.45
N ILE A 57 6.97 6.17 -8.67
CA ILE A 57 6.30 7.36 -9.21
C ILE A 57 7.26 8.24 -10.04
N PRO A 58 8.52 8.49 -9.64
CA PRO A 58 9.44 9.26 -10.47
C PRO A 58 9.67 8.69 -11.87
N SER A 59 9.79 7.35 -12.00
CA SER A 59 9.95 6.74 -13.33
C SER A 59 8.66 6.81 -14.15
N ALA A 60 7.48 6.80 -13.51
CA ALA A 60 6.22 7.06 -14.19
C ALA A 60 6.14 8.50 -14.72
N PHE A 61 6.63 9.49 -13.97
CA PHE A 61 6.75 10.88 -14.42
C PHE A 61 7.73 11.00 -15.60
N ALA A 62 8.84 10.24 -15.59
CA ALA A 62 9.77 10.21 -16.71
C ALA A 62 9.17 9.65 -18.01
N ALA A 63 8.23 8.71 -17.91
CA ALA A 63 7.49 8.21 -19.07
C ALA A 63 6.42 9.21 -19.55
N LEU A 64 5.55 9.65 -18.62
CA LEU A 64 4.35 10.44 -18.94
C LEU A 64 4.62 11.94 -19.14
N GLY A 65 5.74 12.44 -18.66
CA GLY A 65 6.03 13.88 -18.56
C GLY A 65 5.36 14.53 -17.34
N MET A 66 5.80 15.76 -17.04
CA MET A 66 5.40 16.47 -15.82
C MET A 66 3.88 16.69 -15.72
N ILE A 67 3.24 17.11 -16.81
CA ILE A 67 1.82 17.48 -16.79
C ILE A 67 0.95 16.23 -16.57
N ALA A 68 1.12 15.21 -17.41
CA ALA A 68 0.32 14.00 -17.31
C ALA A 68 0.61 13.21 -16.02
N GLY A 69 1.88 13.15 -15.58
CA GLY A 69 2.27 12.56 -14.30
C GLY A 69 1.57 13.24 -13.12
N THR A 70 1.60 14.58 -13.06
CA THR A 70 0.96 15.35 -11.99
C THR A 70 -0.55 15.19 -11.98
N ILE A 71 -1.21 15.36 -13.14
CA ILE A 71 -2.68 15.21 -13.26
C ILE A 71 -3.11 13.80 -12.87
N SER A 72 -2.37 12.78 -13.31
CA SER A 72 -2.66 11.39 -12.99
C SER A 72 -2.47 11.09 -11.51
N CYS A 73 -1.38 11.57 -10.90
CA CYS A 73 -1.12 11.36 -9.48
C CYS A 73 -2.21 12.00 -8.62
N VAL A 74 -2.51 13.29 -8.81
CA VAL A 74 -3.53 14.01 -8.05
C VAL A 74 -4.93 13.43 -8.32
N GLY A 75 -5.27 13.22 -9.60
CA GLY A 75 -6.58 12.74 -10.02
C GLY A 75 -6.89 11.33 -9.49
N LEU A 76 -5.95 10.39 -9.62
CA LEU A 76 -6.12 9.04 -9.09
C LEU A 76 -6.16 9.03 -7.56
N GLY A 77 -5.38 9.88 -6.89
CA GLY A 77 -5.46 10.03 -5.43
C GLY A 77 -6.85 10.49 -4.97
N LEU A 78 -7.45 11.48 -5.64
CA LEU A 78 -8.82 11.93 -5.34
C LEU A 78 -9.86 10.83 -5.58
N VAL A 79 -9.69 10.05 -6.65
CA VAL A 79 -10.56 8.88 -6.91
C VAL A 79 -10.39 7.83 -5.82
N ALA A 80 -9.17 7.53 -5.38
CA ALA A 80 -8.90 6.56 -4.32
C ALA A 80 -9.49 6.99 -2.96
N ILE A 81 -9.42 8.28 -2.62
CA ILE A 81 -10.09 8.85 -1.44
C ILE A 81 -11.61 8.62 -1.54
N TYR A 82 -12.21 8.91 -2.70
CA TYR A 82 -13.64 8.74 -2.93
C TYR A 82 -14.08 7.28 -2.81
N THR A 83 -13.37 6.35 -3.44
CA THR A 83 -13.75 4.93 -3.40
C THR A 83 -13.53 4.34 -2.00
N SER A 84 -12.50 4.79 -1.29
CA SER A 84 -12.27 4.43 0.12
C SER A 84 -13.34 4.98 1.06
N TYR A 85 -13.91 6.15 0.75
CA TYR A 85 -15.11 6.63 1.44
C TYR A 85 -16.30 5.68 1.24
N VAL A 86 -16.51 5.17 0.02
CA VAL A 86 -17.57 4.17 -0.27
C VAL A 86 -17.33 2.85 0.48
N VAL A 87 -16.08 2.40 0.57
CA VAL A 87 -15.69 1.23 1.39
C VAL A 87 -16.11 1.45 2.86
N GLY A 88 -15.81 2.62 3.42
CA GLY A 88 -16.22 2.99 4.78
C GLY A 88 -17.74 3.00 4.97
N GLN A 89 -18.49 3.56 4.02
CA GLN A 89 -19.96 3.52 4.05
C GLN A 89 -20.52 2.09 4.05
N THR A 90 -19.88 1.20 3.30
CA THR A 90 -20.26 -0.22 3.21
C THR A 90 -20.08 -0.90 4.55
N LYS A 91 -18.93 -0.69 5.22
CA LYS A 91 -18.67 -1.22 6.56
C LYS A 91 -19.64 -0.69 7.60
N LEU A 92 -19.99 0.59 7.55
CA LEU A 92 -20.97 1.19 8.47
C LEU A 92 -22.38 0.63 8.28
N LYS A 93 -22.77 0.28 7.05
CA LYS A 93 -24.06 -0.38 6.76
C LYS A 93 -24.06 -1.86 7.14
N ILE A 94 -22.92 -2.54 6.99
CA ILE A 94 -22.80 -3.98 7.27
C ILE A 94 -21.59 -4.20 8.21
N PRO A 95 -21.78 -4.02 9.54
CA PRO A 95 -20.70 -4.14 10.51
C PRO A 95 -20.05 -5.52 10.57
N SER A 96 -20.69 -6.58 10.05
CA SER A 96 -20.16 -7.94 10.04
C SER A 96 -19.04 -8.20 9.01
N ILE A 97 -18.76 -7.26 8.10
CA ILE A 97 -17.71 -7.42 7.06
C ILE A 97 -16.34 -7.19 7.69
N SER A 98 -15.55 -8.23 7.92
CA SER A 98 -14.21 -8.12 8.54
C SER A 98 -13.07 -8.05 7.53
N HIS A 99 -13.29 -8.65 6.36
CA HIS A 99 -12.32 -8.68 5.28
C HIS A 99 -13.00 -8.32 3.95
N TYR A 100 -12.20 -7.87 2.98
CA TYR A 100 -12.72 -7.50 1.65
C TYR A 100 -13.47 -8.66 0.97
N ALA A 101 -13.07 -9.91 1.23
CA ALA A 101 -13.75 -11.10 0.75
C ALA A 101 -15.23 -11.17 1.18
N ASP A 102 -15.57 -10.74 2.40
CA ASP A 102 -16.94 -10.80 2.93
C ASP A 102 -17.90 -9.94 2.10
N VAL A 103 -17.40 -8.86 1.49
CA VAL A 103 -18.17 -8.04 0.54
C VAL A 103 -18.68 -8.89 -0.63
N GLY A 104 -17.89 -9.85 -1.10
CA GLY A 104 -18.28 -10.75 -2.19
C GLY A 104 -19.57 -11.50 -1.89
N THR A 105 -19.71 -11.98 -0.65
CA THR A 105 -20.95 -12.64 -0.17
C THR A 105 -22.14 -11.70 -0.25
N HIS A 106 -21.98 -10.44 0.16
CA HIS A 106 -23.06 -9.45 0.16
C HIS A 106 -23.41 -8.91 -1.23
N LEU A 107 -22.48 -8.97 -2.18
CA LEU A 107 -22.73 -8.54 -3.57
C LEU A 107 -23.40 -9.65 -4.39
N TYR A 108 -22.76 -10.82 -4.50
CA TYR A 108 -23.16 -11.90 -5.40
C TYR A 108 -23.01 -13.31 -4.80
N GLY A 109 -22.88 -13.41 -3.47
CA GLY A 109 -22.85 -14.69 -2.76
C GLY A 109 -21.47 -15.38 -2.77
N ARG A 110 -21.48 -16.68 -2.45
CA ARG A 110 -20.27 -17.46 -2.14
C ARG A 110 -19.24 -17.49 -3.28
N TRP A 111 -19.68 -17.51 -4.54
CA TRP A 111 -18.73 -17.53 -5.65
C TRP A 111 -17.82 -16.29 -5.66
N LEU A 112 -18.40 -15.09 -5.49
CA LEU A 112 -17.61 -13.87 -5.47
C LEU A 112 -16.79 -13.72 -4.19
N TYR A 113 -17.27 -14.24 -3.06
CA TYR A 113 -16.46 -14.36 -1.84
C TYR A 113 -15.15 -15.10 -2.10
N GLU A 114 -15.20 -16.23 -2.81
CA GLU A 114 -14.01 -17.02 -3.13
C GLU A 114 -13.07 -16.29 -4.08
N VAL A 115 -13.61 -15.66 -5.13
CA VAL A 115 -12.82 -14.89 -6.09
C VAL A 115 -12.11 -13.73 -5.42
N ILE A 116 -12.83 -12.90 -4.64
CA ILE A 116 -12.23 -11.76 -3.93
C ILE A 116 -11.25 -12.24 -2.86
N GLY A 117 -11.55 -13.34 -2.16
CA GLY A 117 -10.63 -13.95 -1.20
C GLY A 117 -9.30 -14.38 -1.83
N VAL A 118 -9.35 -15.04 -2.99
CA VAL A 118 -8.13 -15.40 -3.75
C VAL A 118 -7.40 -14.15 -4.23
N MET A 119 -8.11 -13.15 -4.79
CA MET A 119 -7.50 -11.89 -5.19
C MET A 119 -6.82 -11.16 -4.03
N PHE A 120 -7.43 -11.18 -2.84
CA PHE A 120 -6.89 -10.55 -1.63
C PHE A 120 -5.61 -11.23 -1.17
N MET A 121 -5.60 -12.57 -1.13
CA MET A 121 -4.41 -13.35 -0.79
C MET A 121 -3.28 -13.11 -1.81
N LEU A 122 -3.59 -13.11 -3.09
CA LEU A 122 -2.61 -12.87 -4.15
C LEU A 122 -2.08 -11.44 -4.09
N GLN A 123 -2.93 -10.42 -3.93
CA GLN A 123 -2.53 -9.02 -3.80
C GLN A 123 -1.48 -8.83 -2.69
N LEU A 124 -1.78 -9.33 -1.49
CA LEU A 124 -0.87 -9.20 -0.36
C LEU A 124 0.42 -10.01 -0.58
N THR A 125 0.33 -11.21 -1.18
CA THR A 125 1.52 -12.02 -1.48
C THR A 125 2.41 -11.35 -2.54
N PHE A 126 1.84 -10.72 -3.56
CA PHE A 126 2.58 -9.92 -4.55
C PHE A 126 3.26 -8.71 -3.90
N LEU A 127 2.58 -8.06 -2.95
CA LEU A 127 3.15 -6.94 -2.19
C LEU A 127 4.35 -7.40 -1.34
N VAL A 128 4.23 -8.53 -0.64
CA VAL A 128 5.38 -9.16 0.06
C VAL A 128 6.51 -9.49 -0.92
N GLY A 129 6.20 -9.99 -2.11
CA GLY A 129 7.18 -10.23 -3.17
C GLY A 129 7.88 -8.95 -3.64
N ALA A 130 7.14 -7.84 -3.77
CA ALA A 130 7.72 -6.54 -4.12
C ALA A 130 8.65 -6.02 -3.03
N HIS A 131 8.34 -6.26 -1.75
CA HIS A 131 9.24 -5.96 -0.63
C HIS A 131 10.49 -6.84 -0.66
N ALA A 132 10.35 -8.14 -0.93
CA ALA A 132 11.48 -9.06 -1.06
C ALA A 132 12.42 -8.64 -2.21
N LEU A 133 11.86 -8.29 -3.37
CA LEU A 133 12.62 -7.77 -4.51
C LEU A 133 13.33 -6.46 -4.16
N THR A 134 12.65 -5.53 -3.50
CA THR A 134 13.24 -4.24 -3.11
C THR A 134 14.38 -4.43 -2.10
N GLY A 135 14.24 -5.35 -1.14
CA GLY A 135 15.31 -5.69 -0.22
C GLY A 135 16.49 -6.35 -0.92
N ALA A 136 16.25 -7.21 -1.91
CA ALA A 136 17.31 -7.79 -2.74
C ALA A 136 18.09 -6.72 -3.51
N ILE A 137 17.38 -5.77 -4.13
CA ILE A 137 17.96 -4.60 -4.81
C ILE A 137 18.78 -3.76 -3.82
N ALA A 138 18.24 -3.49 -2.63
CA ALA A 138 18.93 -2.71 -1.61
C ALA A 138 20.25 -3.37 -1.16
N PHE A 139 20.23 -4.66 -0.80
CA PHE A 139 21.44 -5.37 -0.38
C PHE A 139 22.45 -5.53 -1.51
N GLY A 140 21.99 -5.81 -2.73
CA GLY A 140 22.85 -5.83 -3.91
C GLY A 140 23.58 -4.51 -4.07
N HIS A 141 22.87 -3.39 -4.04
CA HIS A 141 23.47 -2.07 -4.21
C HIS A 141 24.37 -1.65 -3.04
N LEU A 142 23.98 -1.94 -1.80
CA LEU A 142 24.76 -1.64 -0.59
C LEU A 142 26.11 -2.39 -0.57
N SER A 143 26.14 -3.61 -1.10
CA SER A 143 27.31 -4.49 -1.12
C SER A 143 28.15 -4.38 -2.41
N ASP A 144 27.88 -3.40 -3.27
CA ASP A 144 28.49 -3.27 -4.59
C ASP A 144 28.33 -4.55 -5.44
N TYR A 145 27.19 -5.21 -5.30
CA TYR A 145 26.81 -6.44 -5.98
C TYR A 145 27.78 -7.59 -5.69
N GLY A 146 28.15 -7.74 -4.41
CA GLY A 146 29.17 -8.69 -3.96
C GLY A 146 28.81 -10.18 -4.08
N THR A 147 27.56 -10.52 -4.41
CA THR A 147 27.13 -11.89 -4.71
C THR A 147 25.95 -11.90 -5.68
N CYS A 148 25.48 -13.10 -5.99
CA CYS A 148 24.33 -13.39 -6.82
C CYS A 148 23.05 -12.70 -6.31
N SER A 149 22.28 -12.13 -7.23
CA SER A 149 21.02 -11.44 -6.93
C SER A 149 20.01 -12.33 -6.18
N VAL A 150 19.94 -13.61 -6.55
CA VAL A 150 19.12 -14.65 -5.89
C VAL A 150 19.48 -14.80 -4.40
N VAL A 151 20.77 -14.71 -4.05
CA VAL A 151 21.20 -14.81 -2.64
C VAL A 151 20.67 -13.61 -1.84
N PHE A 152 20.71 -12.40 -2.41
CA PHE A 152 20.09 -11.24 -1.77
C PHE A 152 18.57 -11.39 -1.67
N GLY A 153 17.91 -12.00 -2.65
CA GLY A 153 16.50 -12.38 -2.60
C GLY A 153 16.17 -13.32 -1.43
N VAL A 154 16.98 -14.36 -1.24
CA VAL A 154 16.83 -15.31 -0.12
C VAL A 154 17.03 -14.60 1.23
N VAL A 155 18.07 -13.78 1.36
CA VAL A 155 18.33 -13.01 2.59
C VAL A 155 17.16 -12.06 2.90
N SER A 156 16.66 -11.36 1.88
CA SER A 156 15.51 -10.48 2.03
C SER A 156 14.26 -11.24 2.48
N ALA A 157 13.97 -12.39 1.88
CA ALA A 157 12.86 -13.25 2.26
C ALA A 157 12.99 -13.77 3.70
N ILE A 158 14.18 -14.15 4.15
CA ILE A 158 14.42 -14.59 5.54
C ILE A 158 14.12 -13.46 6.53
N ILE A 159 14.55 -12.23 6.25
CA ILE A 159 14.29 -11.08 7.13
C ILE A 159 12.79 -10.80 7.20
N LEU A 160 12.08 -10.80 6.07
CA LEU A 160 10.63 -10.64 6.02
C LEU A 160 9.91 -11.73 6.83
N LEU A 161 10.35 -12.98 6.70
CA LEU A 161 9.82 -14.13 7.46
C LEU A 161 9.98 -13.91 8.96
N LEU A 162 11.19 -13.55 9.42
CA LEU A 162 11.48 -13.38 10.84
C LEU A 162 10.68 -12.22 11.46
N LEU A 163 10.53 -11.11 10.75
CA LEU A 163 9.75 -9.96 11.22
C LEU A 163 8.24 -10.17 11.15
N ALA A 164 7.75 -11.16 10.40
CA ALA A 164 6.32 -11.50 10.34
C ALA A 164 5.88 -12.45 11.48
N ILE A 165 6.82 -13.05 12.21
CA ILE A 165 6.51 -14.00 13.31
C ILE A 165 5.60 -13.38 14.38
N PRO A 166 5.86 -12.16 14.90
CA PRO A 166 5.00 -11.54 15.91
C PRO A 166 3.60 -11.27 15.31
N PRO A 167 2.53 -11.84 15.90
CA PRO A 167 1.22 -11.74 15.28
C PRO A 167 0.52 -10.40 15.54
N SER A 168 0.92 -9.58 16.52
CA SER A 168 0.11 -8.47 17.08
C SER A 168 0.28 -7.11 16.38
N PHE A 169 -0.83 -6.45 16.01
CA PHE A 169 -0.84 -5.10 15.41
C PHE A 169 -0.53 -3.97 16.40
N ALA A 170 -0.76 -4.16 17.69
CA ALA A 170 -0.46 -3.13 18.71
C ALA A 170 1.06 -2.86 18.81
N GLU A 171 1.88 -3.89 18.63
CA GLU A 171 3.34 -3.77 18.54
C GLU A 171 3.76 -3.16 17.19
N LEU A 172 3.02 -3.47 16.11
CA LEU A 172 3.25 -2.93 14.77
C LEU A 172 2.98 -1.42 14.67
N ALA A 173 2.07 -0.86 15.46
CA ALA A 173 1.81 0.60 15.45
C ALA A 173 3.04 1.43 15.86
N ILE A 174 3.90 0.92 16.75
CA ILE A 174 5.16 1.58 17.14
C ILE A 174 6.18 1.46 16.00
N LEU A 175 6.31 0.27 15.43
CA LEU A 175 7.17 0.03 14.26
C LEU A 175 6.74 0.86 13.06
N GLY A 176 5.45 1.15 12.93
CA GLY A 176 4.90 2.04 11.92
C GLY A 176 5.48 3.46 11.94
N TYR A 177 5.75 4.04 13.11
CA TYR A 177 6.40 5.36 13.15
C TYR A 177 7.83 5.33 12.59
N ILE A 178 8.55 4.24 12.86
CA ILE A 178 9.91 4.03 12.35
C ILE A 178 9.86 3.83 10.83
N ASP A 179 8.95 2.99 10.36
CA ASP A 179 8.68 2.73 8.95
C ASP A 179 8.39 4.03 8.18
N PHE A 180 7.42 4.82 8.64
CA PHE A 180 7.06 6.09 8.01
C PHE A 180 8.19 7.12 8.04
N ALA A 181 8.89 7.25 9.17
CA ALA A 181 10.05 8.15 9.25
C ALA A 181 11.16 7.72 8.27
N SER A 182 11.38 6.41 8.14
CA SER A 182 12.42 5.85 7.29
C SER A 182 12.18 6.15 5.81
N ILE A 183 10.95 6.01 5.32
CA ILE A 183 10.63 6.32 3.91
C ILE A 183 10.69 7.81 3.61
N VAL A 184 10.17 8.66 4.51
CA VAL A 184 10.19 10.12 4.33
C VAL A 184 11.64 10.63 4.28
N VAL A 185 12.50 10.15 5.17
CA VAL A 185 13.91 10.53 5.19
C VAL A 185 14.64 9.99 3.95
N ALA A 186 14.39 8.74 3.54
CA ALA A 186 15.01 8.16 2.34
C ALA A 186 14.63 8.91 1.05
N ILE A 187 13.36 9.29 0.90
CA ILE A 187 12.87 10.13 -0.19
C ILE A 187 13.53 11.52 -0.12
N GLY A 188 13.56 12.14 1.07
CA GLY A 188 14.17 13.45 1.27
C GLY A 188 15.66 13.47 0.89
N ILE A 189 16.42 12.46 1.30
CA ILE A 189 17.83 12.27 0.91
C ILE A 189 17.94 12.20 -0.62
N THR A 190 17.06 11.44 -1.27
CA THR A 190 17.09 11.27 -2.73
C THR A 190 16.80 12.59 -3.46
N ILE A 191 15.76 13.32 -3.04
CA ILE A 191 15.41 14.63 -3.62
C ILE A 191 16.56 15.62 -3.45
N ILE A 192 17.16 15.70 -2.25
CA ILE A 192 18.27 16.62 -1.98
C ILE A 192 19.51 16.23 -2.79
N ALA A 193 19.89 14.95 -2.80
CA ALA A 193 21.08 14.48 -3.50
C ALA A 193 20.97 14.65 -5.03
N THR A 194 19.82 14.32 -5.60
CA THR A 194 19.55 14.53 -7.03
C THR A 194 19.54 16.01 -7.38
N GLY A 195 18.91 16.86 -6.55
CA GLY A 195 18.87 18.31 -6.76
C GLY A 195 20.23 19.00 -6.67
N ILE A 196 21.09 18.57 -5.74
CA ILE A 196 22.48 19.07 -5.67
C ILE A 196 23.27 18.64 -6.91
N SER A 197 23.13 17.37 -7.32
CA SER A 197 23.83 16.82 -8.48
C SER A 197 23.42 17.49 -9.78
N SER A 198 22.13 17.76 -9.96
CA SER A 198 21.60 18.48 -11.12
C SER A 198 21.96 19.96 -11.12
N HIS A 199 22.18 20.56 -9.96
CA HIS A 199 22.65 21.94 -9.86
C HIS A 199 24.14 22.06 -10.21
N SER A 200 24.95 21.08 -9.81
CA SER A 200 26.41 21.08 -10.00
C SER A 200 26.87 20.55 -11.35
N GLN A 201 26.00 19.90 -12.13
CA GLN A 201 26.35 19.40 -13.47
C GLN A 201 26.61 20.55 -14.46
N GLU A 202 27.31 20.24 -15.55
CA GLU A 202 27.53 21.19 -16.63
C GLU A 202 26.20 21.63 -17.27
N GLY A 203 25.99 22.95 -17.40
CA GLY A 203 24.71 23.53 -17.81
C GLY A 203 23.63 23.61 -16.70
N GLY A 204 23.93 23.11 -15.50
CA GLY A 204 23.07 23.18 -14.32
C GLY A 204 21.69 22.54 -14.52
N MET A 205 20.69 23.06 -13.81
CA MET A 205 19.31 22.53 -13.85
C MET A 205 18.68 22.59 -15.25
N ALA A 206 19.11 23.54 -16.09
CA ALA A 206 18.60 23.70 -17.45
C ALA A 206 19.06 22.59 -18.39
N ALA A 207 20.13 21.87 -18.04
CA ALA A 207 20.64 20.73 -18.80
C ALA A 207 19.94 19.40 -18.46
N VAL A 208 19.09 19.36 -17.43
CA VAL A 208 18.34 18.14 -17.10
C VAL A 208 17.29 17.88 -18.19
N ALA A 209 17.34 16.69 -18.78
CA ALA A 209 16.39 16.25 -19.81
C ALA A 209 15.04 15.82 -19.20
N TRP A 210 14.32 16.76 -18.59
CA TRP A 210 12.92 16.56 -18.20
C TRP A 210 12.00 17.27 -19.22
N SER A 211 10.77 16.79 -19.34
CA SER A 211 9.78 17.32 -20.27
C SER A 211 8.42 17.52 -19.61
N ALA A 212 7.71 18.55 -20.04
CA ALA A 212 6.30 18.73 -19.68
C ALA A 212 5.40 17.65 -20.30
N TRP A 213 5.82 17.13 -21.45
CA TRP A 213 5.08 16.19 -22.29
C TRP A 213 5.68 14.78 -22.21
N PRO A 214 4.89 13.74 -22.56
CA PRO A 214 5.39 12.37 -22.63
C PRO A 214 6.67 12.25 -23.46
N ARG A 215 7.56 11.33 -23.05
CA ARG A 215 8.82 11.13 -23.78
C ARG A 215 8.58 10.72 -25.24
N PRO A 216 9.46 11.09 -26.18
CA PRO A 216 9.31 10.71 -27.59
C PRO A 216 9.27 9.18 -27.77
N GLY A 217 8.37 8.70 -28.62
CA GLY A 217 8.26 7.26 -28.94
C GLY A 217 7.62 6.40 -27.86
N LEU A 218 7.04 7.00 -26.80
CA LEU A 218 6.35 6.27 -25.74
C LEU A 218 5.23 5.38 -26.32
N THR A 219 5.35 4.08 -26.10
CA THR A 219 4.32 3.13 -26.56
C THR A 219 3.12 3.12 -25.63
N PHE A 220 1.99 2.58 -26.09
CA PHE A 220 0.80 2.41 -25.25
C PHE A 220 1.11 1.56 -24.00
N ALA A 221 1.86 0.47 -24.15
CA ALA A 221 2.20 -0.42 -23.04
C ALA A 221 3.05 0.31 -21.99
N GLU A 222 4.06 1.06 -22.42
CA GLU A 222 4.91 1.85 -21.51
C GLU A 222 4.11 2.94 -20.78
N ALA A 223 3.26 3.68 -21.50
CA ALA A 223 2.41 4.71 -20.91
C ALA A 223 1.46 4.12 -19.87
N PHE A 224 0.82 3.00 -20.18
CA PHE A 224 -0.13 2.37 -19.27
C PHE A 224 0.57 1.70 -18.07
N ASN A 225 1.79 1.16 -18.25
CA ASN A 225 2.62 0.69 -17.15
C ASN A 225 3.03 1.83 -16.21
N ALA A 226 3.35 3.02 -16.74
CA ALA A 226 3.60 4.19 -15.90
C ALA A 226 2.35 4.57 -15.08
N MET A 227 1.17 4.54 -15.71
CA MET A 227 -0.11 4.78 -15.03
C MET A 227 -0.40 3.76 -13.92
N THR A 228 -0.21 2.46 -14.19
CA THR A 228 -0.43 1.41 -13.17
C THR A 228 0.57 1.50 -12.02
N ASN A 229 1.79 1.98 -12.25
CA ASN A 229 2.75 2.29 -11.17
C ASN A 229 2.27 3.45 -10.28
N ILE A 230 1.64 4.49 -10.83
CA ILE A 230 0.99 5.54 -10.04
C ILE A 230 -0.21 4.97 -9.27
N ILE A 231 -1.04 4.16 -9.93
CA ILE A 231 -2.19 3.50 -9.29
C ILE A 231 -1.74 2.60 -8.13
N PHE A 232 -0.60 1.92 -8.28
CA PHE A 232 -0.04 1.07 -7.24
C PHE A 232 0.22 1.87 -5.95
N ALA A 233 0.65 3.12 -6.07
CA ALA A 233 0.89 3.98 -4.91
C ALA A 233 -0.39 4.31 -4.12
N TYR A 234 -1.57 4.21 -4.72
CA TYR A 234 -2.86 4.44 -4.08
C TYR A 234 -3.61 3.14 -3.75
N SER A 235 -2.89 2.12 -3.25
CA SER A 235 -3.42 0.78 -2.97
C SER A 235 -4.05 0.59 -1.59
N PHE A 236 -4.20 1.65 -0.79
CA PHE A 236 -4.61 1.60 0.62
C PHE A 236 -6.06 1.16 0.88
N ALA A 237 -6.81 0.76 -0.17
CA ALA A 237 -8.18 0.27 -0.07
C ALA A 237 -8.28 -1.18 0.45
N VAL A 238 -7.23 -1.98 0.24
CA VAL A 238 -7.26 -3.44 0.39
C VAL A 238 -7.52 -3.87 1.84
N CYS A 239 -6.86 -3.24 2.81
CA CYS A 239 -6.89 -3.64 4.22
C CYS A 239 -7.93 -2.87 5.06
N GLN A 240 -8.69 -1.95 4.45
CA GLN A 240 -9.53 -0.98 5.17
C GLN A 240 -10.58 -1.61 6.08
N PHE A 241 -11.28 -2.66 5.63
CA PHE A 241 -12.28 -3.34 6.46
C PHE A 241 -11.67 -3.93 7.73
N SER A 242 -10.48 -4.53 7.61
CA SER A 242 -9.78 -5.15 8.73
C SER A 242 -9.29 -4.09 9.71
N PHE A 243 -8.83 -2.94 9.23
CA PHE A 243 -8.45 -1.83 10.10
C PHE A 243 -9.65 -1.15 10.77
N MET A 244 -10.81 -1.06 10.08
CA MET A 244 -12.04 -0.53 10.66
C MET A 244 -12.59 -1.41 11.79
N ASP A 245 -12.33 -2.71 11.76
CA ASP A 245 -12.72 -3.64 12.84
C ASP A 245 -12.01 -3.36 14.17
N GLU A 246 -10.83 -2.75 14.13
CA GLU A 246 -10.06 -2.41 15.32
C GLU A 246 -10.42 -1.02 15.88
N MET A 247 -11.26 -0.25 15.17
CA MET A 247 -11.64 1.08 15.59
C MET A 247 -12.66 1.07 16.73
N GLN A 248 -12.41 1.92 17.73
CA GLN A 248 -13.39 2.23 18.78
C GLN A 248 -14.66 2.89 18.20
N ARG A 249 -14.47 3.77 17.21
CA ARG A 249 -15.55 4.51 16.53
C ARG A 249 -15.35 4.45 15.02
N PRO A 250 -15.90 3.42 14.33
CA PRO A 250 -15.74 3.27 12.89
C PRO A 250 -16.23 4.46 12.05
N GLN A 251 -17.08 5.33 12.60
CA GLN A 251 -17.55 6.54 11.93
C GLN A 251 -16.43 7.58 11.72
N ASP A 252 -15.40 7.57 12.58
CA ASP A 252 -14.26 8.49 12.47
C ASP A 252 -13.28 8.09 11.36
N TYR A 253 -13.45 6.90 10.78
CA TYR A 253 -12.62 6.35 9.70
C TYR A 253 -12.40 7.33 8.53
N VAL A 254 -13.43 8.09 8.15
CA VAL A 254 -13.37 9.04 7.03
C VAL A 254 -12.32 10.14 7.27
N LYS A 255 -12.09 10.52 8.54
CA LYS A 255 -11.03 11.47 8.91
C LYS A 255 -9.65 10.91 8.56
N SER A 256 -9.45 9.61 8.79
CA SER A 256 -8.20 8.93 8.48
C SER A 256 -7.95 8.84 6.99
N ILE A 257 -8.97 8.57 6.18
CA ILE A 257 -8.86 8.49 4.72
C ILE A 257 -8.53 9.83 4.09
N TRP A 258 -9.19 10.91 4.51
CA TRP A 258 -8.82 12.25 4.01
C TRP A 258 -7.42 12.67 4.42
N ALA A 259 -7.03 12.42 5.68
CA ALA A 259 -5.69 12.74 6.15
C ALA A 259 -4.63 11.97 5.36
N LEU A 260 -4.79 10.65 5.21
CA LEU A 260 -3.90 9.80 4.42
C LEU A 260 -3.83 10.27 2.97
N GLY A 261 -4.96 10.36 2.29
CA GLY A 261 -4.97 10.62 0.85
C GLY A 261 -4.40 11.99 0.50
N ILE A 262 -4.59 13.02 1.34
CA ILE A 262 -3.95 14.33 1.14
C ILE A 262 -2.43 14.22 1.33
N ILE A 263 -1.97 13.53 2.37
CA ILE A 263 -0.54 13.31 2.63
C ILE A 263 0.10 12.56 1.46
N GLU A 264 -0.54 11.51 0.97
CA GLU A 264 -0.08 10.74 -0.19
C GLU A 264 -0.01 11.58 -1.45
N ILE A 265 -1.07 12.32 -1.80
CA ILE A 265 -1.07 13.21 -2.97
C ILE A 265 0.13 14.17 -2.91
N ILE A 266 0.40 14.77 -1.74
CA ILE A 266 1.55 15.67 -1.57
C ILE A 266 2.87 14.91 -1.74
N ILE A 267 3.09 13.84 -0.98
CA ILE A 267 4.36 13.09 -0.99
C ILE A 267 4.63 12.52 -2.38
N TYR A 268 3.66 11.86 -3.00
CA TYR A 268 3.81 11.23 -4.30
C TYR A 268 4.02 12.23 -5.43
N THR A 269 3.23 13.31 -5.46
CA THR A 269 3.38 14.35 -6.49
C THR A 269 4.73 15.05 -6.36
N LEU A 270 5.14 15.44 -5.15
CA LEU A 270 6.44 16.08 -4.94
C LEU A 270 7.61 15.13 -5.25
N THR A 271 7.53 13.87 -4.81
CA THR A 271 8.56 12.87 -5.09
C THR A 271 8.70 12.63 -6.59
N GLY A 272 7.59 12.42 -7.29
CA GLY A 272 7.55 12.26 -8.74
C GLY A 272 8.10 13.46 -9.49
N ALA A 273 7.55 14.64 -9.21
CA ALA A 273 7.89 15.88 -9.91
C ALA A 273 9.34 16.30 -9.65
N LEU A 274 9.81 16.32 -8.39
CA LEU A 274 11.13 16.83 -8.07
C LEU A 274 12.24 15.88 -8.56
N ILE A 275 12.12 14.57 -8.30
CA ILE A 275 13.14 13.61 -8.78
C ILE A 275 13.18 13.61 -10.31
N TYR A 276 12.03 13.66 -11.00
CA TYR A 276 12.02 13.76 -12.46
C TYR A 276 12.63 15.08 -12.96
N ALA A 277 12.31 16.22 -12.32
CA ALA A 277 12.88 17.50 -12.70
C ALA A 277 14.39 17.60 -12.46
N PHE A 278 14.95 16.79 -11.56
CA PHE A 278 16.38 16.79 -11.22
C PHE A 278 17.17 15.73 -11.99
N VAL A 279 16.55 14.59 -12.32
CA VAL A 279 17.23 13.47 -12.99
C VAL A 279 16.90 13.38 -14.49
N GLY A 280 15.71 13.79 -14.91
CA GLY A 280 15.24 13.69 -16.29
C GLY A 280 14.85 12.27 -16.69
N ASP A 281 15.01 11.93 -17.97
CA ASP A 281 14.54 10.65 -18.53
C ASP A 281 15.29 9.41 -17.99
N SER A 282 16.41 9.58 -17.29
CA SER A 282 17.23 8.50 -16.73
C SER A 282 16.87 8.10 -15.30
N VAL A 283 15.70 8.50 -14.80
CA VAL A 283 15.22 8.10 -13.46
C VAL A 283 15.19 6.57 -13.33
N ALA A 284 15.91 6.06 -12.34
CA ALA A 284 15.89 4.64 -11.99
C ALA A 284 14.59 4.27 -11.25
N SER A 285 14.25 2.98 -11.26
CA SER A 285 13.15 2.44 -10.47
C SER A 285 13.63 1.18 -9.76
N PRO A 286 13.71 1.15 -8.40
CA PRO A 286 13.28 2.18 -7.45
C PRO A 286 14.05 3.52 -7.53
N ALA A 287 13.37 4.64 -7.30
CA ALA A 287 13.92 5.99 -7.46
C ALA A 287 15.13 6.31 -6.58
N LEU A 288 15.27 5.64 -5.43
CA LEU A 288 16.42 5.75 -4.50
C LEU A 288 17.77 5.52 -5.22
N LEU A 289 17.77 4.68 -6.25
CA LEU A 289 18.96 4.38 -7.05
C LEU A 289 19.43 5.58 -7.89
N SER A 290 18.58 6.59 -8.10
CA SER A 290 18.91 7.78 -8.89
C SER A 290 19.77 8.79 -8.13
N ALA A 291 19.95 8.64 -6.81
CA ALA A 291 20.67 9.59 -5.96
C ALA A 291 22.20 9.61 -6.15
N GLY A 292 22.74 8.93 -7.16
CA GLY A 292 24.18 8.78 -7.37
C GLY A 292 24.83 7.77 -6.41
N PRO A 293 26.14 7.51 -6.51
CA PRO A 293 26.78 6.31 -5.95
C PRO A 293 26.79 6.23 -4.42
N VAL A 294 27.00 7.35 -3.72
CA VAL A 294 27.07 7.37 -2.25
C VAL A 294 25.68 7.60 -1.64
N ALA A 295 24.96 8.62 -2.09
CA ALA A 295 23.68 8.98 -1.47
C ALA A 295 22.60 7.92 -1.71
N SER A 296 22.63 7.17 -2.81
CA SER A 296 21.71 6.03 -3.02
C SER A 296 21.93 4.91 -1.99
N LYS A 297 23.18 4.61 -1.61
CA LYS A 297 23.48 3.64 -0.53
C LYS A 297 22.95 4.12 0.81
N VAL A 298 23.14 5.41 1.13
CA VAL A 298 22.59 6.01 2.36
C VAL A 298 21.06 5.95 2.34
N ALA A 299 20.43 6.36 1.25
CA ALA A 299 18.97 6.37 1.12
C ALA A 299 18.37 4.95 1.20
N LEU A 300 18.98 3.96 0.54
CA LEU A 300 18.57 2.55 0.64
C LEU A 300 18.79 1.97 2.04
N GLY A 301 19.90 2.30 2.69
CA GLY A 301 20.17 1.91 4.08
C GLY A 301 19.12 2.47 5.04
N VAL A 302 18.76 3.74 4.86
CA VAL A 302 17.68 4.38 5.63
C VAL A 302 16.31 3.79 5.26
N ALA A 303 16.09 3.31 4.04
CA ALA A 303 14.84 2.68 3.61
C ALA A 303 14.68 1.21 4.06
N LEU A 304 15.71 0.55 4.63
CA LEU A 304 15.59 -0.85 5.05
C LEU A 304 14.43 -1.10 6.05
N PRO A 305 14.19 -0.25 7.06
CA PRO A 305 13.06 -0.43 7.96
C PRO A 305 11.73 -0.48 7.21
N VAL A 306 11.44 0.47 6.30
CA VAL A 306 10.19 0.44 5.53
C VAL A 306 10.07 -0.78 4.63
N ILE A 307 11.17 -1.20 4.00
CA ILE A 307 11.17 -2.39 3.14
C ILE A 307 10.75 -3.63 3.93
N PHE A 308 11.22 -3.79 5.16
CA PHE A 308 11.02 -5.03 5.91
C PHE A 308 9.84 -5.00 6.89
N ILE A 309 9.53 -3.85 7.50
CA ILE A 309 8.39 -3.69 8.40
C ILE A 309 7.08 -3.71 7.62
N SER A 310 6.92 -2.85 6.61
CA SER A 310 5.72 -2.87 5.76
C SER A 310 5.53 -4.21 5.05
N GLY A 311 6.61 -4.84 4.57
CA GLY A 311 6.56 -6.17 3.98
C GLY A 311 6.06 -7.24 4.95
N SER A 312 6.53 -7.25 6.19
CA SER A 312 6.11 -8.23 7.19
C SER A 312 4.67 -8.02 7.66
N ILE A 313 4.20 -6.78 7.74
CA ILE A 313 2.80 -6.45 8.05
C ILE A 313 1.86 -7.10 7.02
N ASN A 314 2.17 -6.98 5.73
CA ASN A 314 1.39 -7.60 4.67
C ASN A 314 1.35 -9.13 4.78
N THR A 315 2.48 -9.77 5.11
CA THR A 315 2.54 -11.21 5.41
C THR A 315 1.62 -11.58 6.58
N THR A 316 1.65 -10.81 7.67
CA THR A 316 0.80 -11.04 8.84
C THR A 316 -0.68 -10.89 8.50
N VAL A 317 -1.07 -9.89 7.71
CA VAL A 317 -2.47 -9.68 7.30
C VAL A 317 -3.00 -10.86 6.48
N VAL A 318 -2.24 -11.32 5.47
CA VAL A 318 -2.68 -12.48 4.65
C VAL A 318 -2.71 -13.77 5.46
N CYS A 319 -1.73 -13.99 6.34
CA CYS A 319 -1.69 -15.17 7.20
C CYS A 319 -2.86 -15.19 8.19
N ARG A 320 -3.24 -14.04 8.78
CA ARG A 320 -4.42 -13.94 9.65
C ARG A 320 -5.69 -14.28 8.91
N TYR A 321 -5.86 -13.77 7.68
CA TYR A 321 -7.01 -14.11 6.84
C TYR A 321 -7.11 -15.62 6.59
N ILE A 322 -6.01 -16.27 6.18
CA ILE A 322 -5.97 -17.72 5.95
C ILE A 322 -6.21 -18.49 7.24
N TYR A 323 -5.58 -18.07 8.35
CA TYR A 323 -5.72 -18.74 9.64
C TYR A 323 -7.16 -18.72 10.15
N LYS A 324 -7.83 -17.56 10.11
CA LYS A 324 -9.25 -17.44 10.47
C LYS A 324 -10.12 -18.35 9.61
N ARG A 325 -9.83 -18.41 8.31
CA ARG A 325 -10.56 -19.26 7.36
C ARG A 325 -10.38 -20.76 7.63
N LEU A 326 -9.17 -21.22 7.92
CA LEU A 326 -8.87 -22.62 8.23
C LEU A 326 -9.46 -23.07 9.58
N ASN A 327 -9.61 -22.15 10.51
CA ASN A 327 -10.06 -22.43 11.88
C ASN A 327 -11.50 -21.97 12.15
N ASN A 328 -12.34 -21.82 11.13
CA ASN A 328 -13.75 -21.43 11.24
C ASN A 328 -14.00 -20.15 12.07
N GLY A 329 -13.12 -19.16 11.94
CA GLY A 329 -13.24 -17.87 12.62
C GLY A 329 -12.83 -17.87 14.10
N LEU A 330 -12.10 -18.88 14.56
CA LEU A 330 -11.50 -18.86 15.91
C LEU A 330 -10.66 -17.59 16.15
N SER A 331 -10.67 -17.11 17.39
CA SER A 331 -9.96 -15.89 17.81
C SER A 331 -8.46 -15.93 17.46
N ASP A 332 -7.92 -14.77 17.09
CA ASP A 332 -6.49 -14.57 16.82
C ASP A 332 -5.62 -14.92 18.05
N GLU A 333 -6.18 -14.91 19.26
CA GLU A 333 -5.51 -15.35 20.48
C GLU A 333 -5.04 -16.81 20.43
N THR A 334 -5.71 -17.66 19.65
CA THR A 334 -5.31 -19.07 19.51
C THR A 334 -3.93 -19.22 18.88
N ILE A 335 -3.48 -18.23 18.11
CA ILE A 335 -2.15 -18.15 17.48
C ILE A 335 -1.05 -18.13 18.56
N THR A 336 -1.23 -17.38 19.65
CA THR A 336 -0.21 -17.18 20.70
C THR A 336 -0.37 -18.11 21.90
N THR A 337 -1.58 -18.62 22.13
CA THR A 337 -1.89 -19.42 23.33
C THR A 337 -1.72 -20.93 23.11
N THR A 338 -2.01 -21.45 21.91
CA THR A 338 -2.02 -22.90 21.65
C THR A 338 -0.78 -23.35 20.88
N LYS A 339 -0.29 -24.57 21.17
CA LYS A 339 0.81 -25.18 20.39
C LYS A 339 0.44 -25.34 18.90
N LYS A 340 -0.78 -25.77 18.63
CA LYS A 340 -1.31 -25.93 17.26
C LYS A 340 -1.35 -24.58 16.54
N GLY A 341 -1.84 -23.53 17.20
CA GLY A 341 -1.89 -22.17 16.63
C GLY A 341 -0.50 -21.65 16.26
N LYS A 342 0.49 -21.77 17.17
CA LYS A 342 1.88 -21.36 16.90
C LYS A 342 2.50 -22.09 15.71
N VAL A 343 2.30 -23.40 15.62
CA VAL A 343 2.83 -24.22 14.52
C VAL A 343 2.15 -23.85 13.20
N THR A 344 0.83 -23.78 13.17
CA THR A 344 0.07 -23.37 11.96
C THR A 344 0.50 -21.97 11.51
N TRP A 345 0.69 -21.04 12.44
CA TRP A 345 1.14 -19.68 12.15
C TRP A 345 2.53 -19.65 11.51
N GLY A 346 3.51 -20.36 12.10
CA GLY A 346 4.85 -20.47 11.53
C GLY A 346 4.86 -21.09 10.13
N ILE A 347 4.03 -22.12 9.90
CA ILE A 347 3.87 -22.75 8.57
C ILE A 347 3.29 -21.75 7.57
N LEU A 348 2.22 -21.02 7.93
CA LEU A 348 1.57 -20.06 7.04
C LEU A 348 2.53 -18.96 6.61
N ILE A 349 3.24 -18.34 7.56
CA ILE A 349 4.24 -17.30 7.25
C ILE A 349 5.30 -17.86 6.32
N THR A 350 5.84 -19.05 6.61
CA THR A 350 6.89 -19.66 5.80
C THR A 350 6.42 -19.91 4.36
N VAL A 351 5.22 -20.46 4.19
CA VAL A 351 4.64 -20.75 2.86
C VAL A 351 4.41 -19.46 2.07
N ILE A 352 3.79 -18.44 2.68
CA ILE A 352 3.54 -17.15 2.02
C ILE A 352 4.86 -16.49 1.61
N THR A 353 5.87 -16.49 2.48
CA THR A 353 7.17 -15.89 2.16
C THR A 353 7.90 -16.64 1.05
N ILE A 354 7.82 -17.97 0.99
CA ILE A 354 8.40 -18.76 -0.12
C ILE A 354 7.71 -18.40 -1.44
N ILE A 355 6.38 -18.32 -1.45
CA ILE A 355 5.64 -17.93 -2.66
C ILE A 355 6.00 -16.51 -3.09
N ALA A 356 6.07 -15.57 -2.14
CA ALA A 356 6.47 -14.19 -2.39
C ALA A 356 7.90 -14.09 -2.97
N PHE A 357 8.84 -14.87 -2.43
CA PHE A 357 10.19 -14.99 -2.98
C PHE A 357 10.19 -15.50 -4.42
N ILE A 358 9.42 -16.56 -4.71
CA ILE A 358 9.30 -17.11 -6.08
C ILE A 358 8.75 -16.04 -7.04
N ILE A 359 7.75 -15.26 -6.61
CA ILE A 359 7.19 -14.16 -7.41
C ILE A 359 8.26 -13.09 -7.69
N ALA A 360 9.01 -12.68 -6.66
CA ALA A 360 10.07 -11.68 -6.77
C ALA A 360 11.15 -12.09 -7.79
N GLU A 361 11.58 -13.35 -7.75
CA GLU A 361 12.60 -13.91 -8.66
C GLU A 361 12.07 -14.18 -10.08
N SER A 362 10.75 -14.37 -10.22
CA SER A 362 10.10 -14.60 -11.52
C SER A 362 9.93 -13.30 -12.31
N ILE A 363 9.74 -12.17 -11.63
CA ILE A 363 9.61 -10.84 -12.24
C ILE A 363 10.64 -9.90 -11.57
N PRO A 364 11.92 -10.06 -11.91
CA PRO A 364 13.03 -9.44 -11.19
C PRO A 364 13.24 -7.94 -11.47
N PHE A 365 12.16 -7.20 -11.75
CA PHE A 365 12.24 -5.77 -12.00
C PHE A 365 11.05 -5.06 -11.37
N PHE A 366 11.38 -4.02 -10.61
CA PHE A 366 10.47 -3.40 -9.65
C PHE A 366 9.18 -2.88 -10.29
N SER A 367 9.26 -1.99 -11.28
CA SER A 367 8.07 -1.35 -11.86
C SER A 367 7.13 -2.32 -12.58
N GLY A 368 7.64 -3.44 -13.11
CA GLY A 368 6.79 -4.44 -13.76
C GLY A 368 6.00 -5.26 -12.77
N LEU A 369 6.65 -5.68 -11.69
CA LEU A 369 5.98 -6.39 -10.60
C LEU A 369 4.85 -5.53 -10.00
N LEU A 370 5.13 -4.23 -9.77
CA LEU A 370 4.11 -3.28 -9.29
C LEU A 370 2.99 -3.07 -10.31
N SER A 371 3.33 -2.96 -11.61
CA SER A 371 2.34 -2.79 -12.69
C SER A 371 1.36 -3.97 -12.76
N ILE A 372 1.85 -5.21 -12.73
CA ILE A 372 1.01 -6.42 -12.74
C ILE A 372 0.08 -6.44 -11.53
N CYS A 373 0.65 -6.21 -10.35
CA CYS A 373 -0.09 -6.17 -9.10
C CYS A 373 -1.24 -5.15 -9.17
N SER A 374 -0.94 -3.96 -9.68
CA SER A 374 -1.90 -2.89 -9.87
C SER A 374 -3.00 -3.22 -10.87
N ALA A 375 -2.62 -3.73 -12.04
CA ALA A 375 -3.55 -4.11 -13.09
C ALA A 375 -4.51 -5.21 -12.63
N LEU A 376 -4.00 -6.30 -12.05
CA LEU A 376 -4.82 -7.46 -11.73
C LEU A 376 -5.71 -7.27 -10.50
N PHE A 377 -5.22 -6.54 -9.49
CA PHE A 377 -5.84 -6.56 -8.16
C PHE A 377 -6.25 -5.17 -7.68
N ILE A 378 -5.36 -4.18 -7.71
CA ILE A 378 -5.64 -2.81 -7.21
C ILE A 378 -6.74 -2.15 -8.05
N SER A 379 -6.77 -2.43 -9.36
CA SER A 379 -7.88 -2.07 -10.24
C SER A 379 -9.25 -2.43 -9.67
N GLY A 380 -9.35 -3.57 -8.99
CA GLY A 380 -10.56 -4.03 -8.30
C GLY A 380 -10.75 -3.42 -6.95
N PHE A 381 -9.79 -3.63 -6.05
CA PHE A 381 -9.90 -3.20 -4.65
C PHE A 381 -10.04 -1.69 -4.49
N THR A 382 -9.43 -0.90 -5.36
CA THR A 382 -9.48 0.57 -5.29
C THR A 382 -10.60 1.15 -6.16
N PHE A 383 -10.99 0.53 -7.29
CA PHE A 383 -11.92 1.19 -8.22
C PHE A 383 -13.24 0.43 -8.44
N TYR A 384 -13.22 -0.73 -9.09
CA TYR A 384 -14.48 -1.34 -9.52
C TYR A 384 -15.25 -2.06 -8.41
N PHE A 385 -14.60 -2.63 -7.38
CA PHE A 385 -15.35 -3.21 -6.25
C PHE A 385 -16.05 -2.15 -5.40
N PRO A 386 -15.41 -1.04 -4.99
CA PRO A 386 -16.11 0.04 -4.29
C PRO A 386 -17.30 0.57 -5.09
N ALA A 387 -17.14 0.73 -6.41
CA ALA A 387 -18.25 1.15 -7.27
C ALA A 387 -19.46 0.18 -7.19
N LEU A 388 -19.22 -1.13 -7.25
CA LEU A 388 -20.26 -2.15 -7.07
C LEU A 388 -20.89 -2.10 -5.68
N MET A 389 -20.10 -1.89 -4.63
CA MET A 389 -20.61 -1.69 -3.27
C MET A 389 -21.57 -0.51 -3.20
N TRP A 390 -21.25 0.59 -3.88
CA TRP A 390 -22.14 1.74 -3.89
C TRP A 390 -23.49 1.40 -4.52
N PHE A 391 -23.48 0.80 -5.72
CA PHE A 391 -24.70 0.48 -6.44
C PHE A 391 -25.59 -0.52 -5.69
N ARG A 392 -24.99 -1.47 -4.97
CA ARG A 392 -25.74 -2.60 -4.41
C ARG A 392 -26.02 -2.54 -2.91
N ILE A 393 -25.20 -1.83 -2.15
CA ILE A 393 -25.26 -1.75 -0.68
C ILE A 393 -25.51 -0.32 -0.21
N VAL A 394 -24.73 0.65 -0.69
CA VAL A 394 -24.76 2.02 -0.14
C VAL A 394 -25.93 2.84 -0.68
N LYS A 395 -26.28 2.72 -1.95
CA LYS A 395 -27.34 3.50 -2.59
C LYS A 395 -28.72 3.25 -1.96
N GLU A 396 -29.42 4.32 -1.61
CA GLU A 396 -30.79 4.29 -1.11
C GLU A 396 -31.77 4.74 -2.22
N GLY A 397 -32.81 3.95 -2.49
CA GLY A 397 -33.76 4.22 -3.56
C GLY A 397 -33.20 4.00 -4.98
N PRO A 398 -33.88 4.52 -6.02
CA PRO A 398 -33.47 4.37 -7.41
C PRO A 398 -32.17 5.11 -7.73
N TRP A 399 -31.33 4.55 -8.59
CA TRP A 399 -30.04 5.15 -8.97
C TRP A 399 -30.18 6.40 -9.85
N HIS A 400 -31.30 6.52 -10.55
CA HIS A 400 -31.65 7.66 -11.41
C HIS A 400 -32.39 8.76 -10.66
N SER A 401 -32.57 8.67 -9.34
CA SER A 401 -33.10 9.78 -8.55
C SER A 401 -32.13 10.97 -8.58
N LYS A 402 -32.64 12.20 -8.48
CA LYS A 402 -31.81 13.43 -8.54
C LYS A 402 -30.69 13.43 -7.50
N GLU A 403 -30.95 12.89 -6.31
CA GLU A 403 -30.00 12.81 -5.20
C GLU A 403 -28.88 11.76 -5.42
N ASN A 404 -29.16 10.72 -6.21
CA ASN A 404 -28.22 9.63 -6.48
C ASN A 404 -27.51 9.76 -7.82
N LEU A 405 -28.06 10.50 -8.79
CA LEU A 405 -27.57 10.52 -10.15
C LEU A 405 -26.08 10.90 -10.25
N GLY A 406 -25.66 11.94 -9.52
CA GLY A 406 -24.24 12.33 -9.47
C GLY A 406 -23.32 11.24 -8.90
N LYS A 407 -23.75 10.58 -7.81
CA LYS A 407 -23.00 9.48 -7.20
C LYS A 407 -23.00 8.23 -8.10
N ALA A 408 -24.09 7.98 -8.83
CA ALA A 408 -24.20 6.89 -9.79
C ALA A 408 -23.23 7.09 -10.96
N ILE A 409 -23.14 8.32 -11.50
CA ILE A 409 -22.17 8.67 -12.55
C ILE A 409 -20.74 8.49 -12.02
N ALA A 410 -20.45 9.00 -10.82
CA ALA A 410 -19.11 8.87 -10.22
C ALA A 410 -18.69 7.40 -10.03
N ASN A 411 -19.57 6.55 -9.47
CA ASN A 411 -19.28 5.12 -9.31
C ASN A 411 -19.23 4.39 -10.65
N GLY A 412 -20.09 4.75 -11.60
CA GLY A 412 -20.02 4.22 -12.97
C GLY A 412 -18.68 4.52 -13.63
N ALA A 413 -18.18 5.75 -13.49
CA ALA A 413 -16.86 6.14 -13.97
C ALA A 413 -15.73 5.38 -13.24
N CYS A 414 -15.81 5.20 -11.91
CA CYS A 414 -14.85 4.40 -11.16
C CYS A 414 -14.85 2.93 -11.61
N PHE A 415 -16.02 2.35 -11.88
CA PHE A 415 -16.14 0.99 -12.39
C PHE A 415 -15.46 0.85 -13.76
N LEU A 416 -15.75 1.76 -14.68
CA LEU A 416 -15.15 1.77 -16.02
C LEU A 416 -13.64 1.99 -15.95
N LEU A 417 -13.17 2.93 -15.11
CA LEU A 417 -11.75 3.16 -14.88
C LEU A 417 -11.06 1.88 -14.40
N GLY A 418 -11.61 1.22 -13.38
CA GLY A 418 -11.08 -0.05 -12.88
C GLY A 418 -11.04 -1.14 -13.95
N ALA A 419 -12.11 -1.30 -14.74
CA ALA A 419 -12.17 -2.28 -15.81
C ALA A 419 -11.14 -2.00 -16.92
N ILE A 420 -10.94 -0.71 -17.28
CA ILE A 420 -9.91 -0.29 -18.22
C ILE A 420 -8.52 -0.60 -17.65
N ILE A 421 -8.26 -0.27 -16.39
CA ILE A 421 -6.98 -0.57 -15.73
C ILE A 421 -6.72 -2.06 -15.73
N PHE A 422 -7.73 -2.89 -15.43
CA PHE A 422 -7.59 -4.34 -15.47
C PHE A 422 -7.20 -4.84 -16.86
N VAL A 423 -7.95 -4.47 -17.90
CA VAL A 423 -7.73 -4.99 -19.26
C VAL A 423 -6.45 -4.41 -19.87
N ALA A 424 -6.36 -3.09 -19.94
CA ALA A 424 -5.25 -2.40 -20.58
C ALA A 424 -3.95 -2.54 -19.78
N GLY A 425 -4.03 -2.52 -18.44
CA GLY A 425 -2.87 -2.71 -17.57
C GLY A 425 -2.33 -4.13 -17.65
N THR A 426 -3.19 -5.15 -17.70
CA THR A 426 -2.74 -6.54 -17.85
C THR A 426 -2.07 -6.74 -19.20
N TYR A 427 -2.67 -6.21 -20.28
CA TYR A 427 -2.04 -6.21 -21.60
C TYR A 427 -0.68 -5.50 -21.59
N ALA A 428 -0.61 -4.29 -21.04
CA ALA A 428 0.61 -3.48 -21.00
C ALA A 428 1.73 -4.16 -20.20
N ALA A 429 1.40 -4.78 -19.08
CA ALA A 429 2.36 -5.52 -18.27
C ALA A 429 2.90 -6.75 -19.00
N ILE A 430 2.01 -7.54 -19.65
CA ILE A 430 2.42 -8.71 -20.44
C ILE A 430 3.28 -8.28 -21.63
N ALA A 431 2.89 -7.24 -22.36
CA ALA A 431 3.62 -6.73 -23.52
C ALA A 431 5.03 -6.24 -23.13
N ASP A 432 5.15 -5.48 -22.05
CA ASP A 432 6.45 -4.97 -21.55
C ASP A 432 7.36 -6.11 -21.08
N ILE A 433 6.82 -7.12 -20.38
CA ILE A 433 7.57 -8.32 -20.00
C ILE A 433 8.07 -9.06 -21.25
N ALA A 434 7.18 -9.32 -22.20
CA ALA A 434 7.52 -10.06 -23.42
C ALA A 434 8.58 -9.33 -24.24
N GLU A 435 8.46 -8.01 -24.40
CA GLU A 435 9.43 -7.19 -25.11
C GLU A 435 10.79 -7.20 -24.42
N LYS A 436 10.83 -7.05 -23.09
CA LYS A 436 12.10 -7.07 -22.35
C LYS A 436 12.79 -8.43 -22.39
N PHE A 437 12.04 -9.53 -22.39
CA PHE A 437 12.58 -10.87 -22.62
C PHE A 437 13.13 -11.02 -24.05
N HIS A 438 12.39 -10.60 -25.07
CA HIS A 438 12.84 -10.70 -26.47
C HIS A 438 14.08 -9.86 -26.76
N ASN A 439 14.18 -8.67 -26.16
CA ASN A 439 15.30 -7.76 -26.35
C ASN A 439 16.53 -8.13 -25.49
N GLY A 440 16.50 -9.25 -24.75
CA GLY A 440 17.58 -9.68 -23.86
C GLY A 440 17.86 -8.74 -22.70
N LYS A 441 16.92 -7.82 -22.41
CA LYS A 441 17.01 -6.86 -21.31
C LYS A 441 16.58 -7.46 -19.97
N LEU A 442 15.86 -8.59 -19.99
CA LEU A 442 15.60 -9.40 -18.81
C LEU A 442 16.54 -10.60 -18.74
N SER A 443 17.09 -10.83 -17.55
CA SER A 443 17.71 -12.11 -17.22
C SER A 443 16.65 -13.19 -17.05
N SER A 444 16.99 -14.46 -17.28
CA SER A 444 16.04 -15.55 -17.05
C SER A 444 15.62 -15.59 -15.58
N PRO A 445 14.39 -16.02 -15.24
CA PRO A 445 14.00 -16.24 -13.85
C PRO A 445 15.05 -17.05 -13.10
N PHE A 446 15.39 -16.63 -11.88
CA PHE A 446 16.45 -17.23 -11.06
C PHE A 446 17.85 -17.24 -11.71
N ALA A 447 18.09 -16.41 -12.74
CA ALA A 447 19.43 -16.23 -13.29
C ALA A 447 20.35 -15.66 -12.22
N CYS A 448 21.51 -16.29 -12.07
CA CYS A 448 22.50 -15.83 -11.13
C CYS A 448 23.33 -14.69 -11.74
N ASN A 449 22.76 -13.50 -11.75
CA ASN A 449 23.42 -12.27 -12.17
C ASN A 449 23.77 -11.42 -10.95
N ALA A 450 24.81 -10.60 -11.06
CA ALA A 450 25.16 -9.67 -10.00
C ALA A 450 24.15 -8.51 -9.89
N ARG A 451 23.46 -8.15 -10.99
CA ARG A 451 22.54 -7.01 -11.07
C ARG A 451 21.16 -7.44 -11.57
N TRP A 452 20.14 -6.80 -11.00
CA TRP A 452 18.73 -6.89 -11.41
C TRP A 452 18.41 -5.91 -12.54
#